data_AF-A0A661TTE3-F1
#
_entry.id   AF-A0A661TTE3-F1
#
_cell.length_a   1.000
_cell.length_b   1.000
_cell.length_c   1.000
_cell.angle_alpha   90.00
_cell.angle_beta   90.00
_cell.angle_gamma   90.00
#
_symmetry.space_group_name_H-M   'P 1'
#
loop_
_entity.id
_entity.type
_entity.pdbx_description
1 polymer ?
#
loop_
_entity_poly.entity_id
_entity_poly.type
_entity_poly.pdbx_seq_one_letter_code
_entity_poly.pdbx_strand_id
1 'polypeptide(L)'
;MPRELGDWLDAYIDYTSEQESPSLFHLWVGLSMISSALGRKVWIDKGYYTLYPNLYVVLVGASARVRRTTALNIGYGLFRDALPDRLIVSQKTTPEGLIDIFVKEGRRSGTSGGTIVSTELGVFLGAATKSGDIIQLLTDWYDCPNIFTYHTITRGKQKMTNVYCGLIGSTTPDWLKESLPPSAIGGGFTSRIVFVYQSRTEKLVPFPKVSEEAIRLRAKLVSDLRQIGEIRGEYRLTDAAMDWYERW
;
A
#
# COMPACT_ATOMS: atom_id res chain seq x y z
N MET A 1 -4.52 -24.74 -6.87
CA MET A 1 -3.99 -25.52 -5.72
C MET A 1 -4.33 -24.75 -4.45
N PRO A 2 -4.44 -25.40 -3.28
CA PRO A 2 -4.53 -24.68 -2.02
C PRO A 2 -3.22 -23.90 -1.74
N ARG A 3 -3.29 -22.92 -0.84
CA ARG A 3 -2.11 -22.20 -0.34
C ARG A 3 -1.13 -23.16 0.33
N GLU A 4 0.15 -22.90 0.18
CA GLU A 4 1.25 -23.71 0.73
C GLU A 4 1.63 -23.30 2.16
N LEU A 5 1.39 -22.04 2.53
CA LEU A 5 1.70 -21.46 3.83
C LEU A 5 0.44 -21.40 4.70
N GLY A 6 0.59 -21.71 5.99
CA GLY A 6 -0.50 -21.62 6.96
C GLY A 6 -0.91 -20.15 7.19
N ASP A 7 0.05 -19.33 7.59
CA ASP A 7 -0.06 -17.87 7.64
C ASP A 7 0.99 -17.23 6.71
N TRP A 8 0.53 -16.34 5.84
CA TRP A 8 1.39 -15.72 4.84
C TRP A 8 2.22 -14.56 5.44
N LEU A 9 1.68 -13.83 6.41
CA LEU A 9 2.37 -12.71 7.04
C LEU A 9 3.47 -13.21 7.96
N ASP A 10 3.22 -14.25 8.75
CA ASP A 10 4.23 -14.86 9.62
C ASP A 10 5.39 -15.38 8.76
N ALA A 11 5.08 -16.13 7.70
CA ALA A 11 6.07 -16.61 6.74
C ALA A 11 6.86 -15.47 6.05
N TYR A 12 6.22 -14.32 5.79
CA TYR A 12 6.89 -13.15 5.24
C TYR A 12 7.82 -12.48 6.26
N ILE A 13 7.42 -12.40 7.52
CA ILE A 13 8.26 -11.89 8.62
C ILE A 13 9.48 -12.80 8.78
N ASP A 14 9.29 -14.11 8.80
CA ASP A 14 10.39 -15.10 8.85
C ASP A 14 11.33 -14.96 7.66
N TYR A 15 10.80 -14.83 6.44
CA TYR A 15 11.61 -14.60 5.23
C TYR A 15 12.51 -13.36 5.33
N THR A 16 12.08 -12.35 6.09
CA THR A 16 12.80 -11.09 6.26
C THR A 16 13.57 -11.01 7.58
N SER A 17 13.75 -12.13 8.29
CA SER A 17 14.48 -12.17 9.55
C SER A 17 15.98 -11.91 9.36
N GLU A 18 16.61 -12.28 8.24
CA GLU A 18 18.07 -12.19 8.11
C GLU A 18 18.57 -10.83 7.58
N GLN A 19 17.83 -9.76 7.83
CA GLN A 19 18.18 -8.39 7.44
C GLN A 19 17.90 -7.35 8.53
N GLU A 20 18.31 -6.10 8.31
CA GLU A 20 18.38 -5.04 9.34
C GLU A 20 17.13 -4.15 9.48
N SER A 21 16.14 -4.23 8.61
CA SER A 21 14.93 -3.42 8.72
C SER A 21 14.05 -3.97 9.84
N PRO A 22 13.47 -3.13 10.72
CA PRO A 22 12.57 -3.55 11.79
C PRO A 22 11.45 -4.47 11.30
N SER A 23 11.12 -5.48 12.10
CA SER A 23 10.03 -6.43 11.81
C SER A 23 8.69 -5.72 11.63
N LEU A 24 8.44 -4.66 12.39
CA LEU A 24 7.22 -3.84 12.28
C LEU A 24 7.08 -3.18 10.89
N PHE A 25 8.19 -2.78 10.25
CA PHE A 25 8.13 -2.29 8.88
C PHE A 25 7.71 -3.41 7.93
N HIS A 26 8.26 -4.61 8.10
CA HIS A 26 7.87 -5.77 7.30
C HIS A 26 6.43 -6.17 7.52
N LEU A 27 5.90 -6.16 8.75
CA LEU A 27 4.48 -6.42 9.00
C LEU A 27 3.58 -5.52 8.15
N TRP A 28 3.82 -4.20 8.18
CA TRP A 28 2.99 -3.25 7.43
C TRP A 28 3.24 -3.26 5.93
N VAL A 29 4.46 -3.60 5.47
CA VAL A 29 4.74 -3.87 4.05
C VAL A 29 3.98 -5.12 3.60
N GLY A 30 3.96 -6.18 4.42
CA GLY A 30 3.19 -7.41 4.21
C GLY A 30 1.70 -7.15 4.05
N LEU A 31 1.11 -6.43 5.01
CA LEU A 31 -0.31 -6.04 4.98
C LEU A 31 -0.63 -5.19 3.74
N SER A 32 0.23 -4.25 3.38
CA SER A 32 0.07 -3.43 2.18
C SER A 32 0.15 -4.25 0.90
N MET A 33 1.00 -5.29 0.83
CA MET A 33 1.05 -6.22 -0.29
C MET A 33 -0.25 -7.04 -0.41
N ILE A 34 -0.77 -7.57 0.69
CA ILE A 34 -2.05 -8.30 0.71
C ILE A 34 -3.19 -7.40 0.25
N SER A 35 -3.28 -6.19 0.82
CA SER A 35 -4.22 -5.14 0.41
C SER A 35 -4.14 -4.88 -1.10
N SER A 36 -2.93 -4.63 -1.62
CA SER A 36 -2.67 -4.40 -3.05
C SER A 36 -3.01 -5.60 -3.94
N ALA A 37 -2.80 -6.83 -3.44
CA ALA A 37 -3.10 -8.05 -4.15
C ALA A 37 -4.61 -8.26 -4.27
N LEU A 38 -5.36 -8.00 -3.20
CA LEU A 38 -6.81 -8.17 -3.12
C LEU A 38 -7.57 -7.04 -3.85
N GLY A 39 -7.11 -5.80 -3.73
CA GLY A 39 -7.76 -4.64 -4.32
C GLY A 39 -9.26 -4.60 -3.97
N ARG A 40 -10.10 -4.38 -4.98
CA ARG A 40 -11.57 -4.38 -4.83
C ARG A 40 -12.26 -5.73 -4.97
N LYS A 41 -11.52 -6.82 -5.13
CA LYS A 41 -12.14 -8.14 -5.36
C LYS A 41 -12.82 -8.67 -4.10
N VAL A 42 -12.39 -8.22 -2.94
CA VAL A 42 -12.99 -8.59 -1.65
C VAL A 42 -13.48 -7.36 -0.94
N TRP A 43 -14.56 -7.50 -0.17
CA TRP A 43 -15.16 -6.40 0.55
C TRP A 43 -15.95 -6.87 1.76
N ILE A 44 -16.25 -5.95 2.67
CA ILE A 44 -17.24 -6.14 3.73
C ILE A 44 -18.37 -5.15 3.46
N ASP A 45 -19.61 -5.66 3.42
CA ASP A 45 -20.79 -4.80 3.34
C ASP A 45 -21.16 -4.30 4.74
N LYS A 46 -21.21 -2.98 4.94
CA LYS A 46 -21.64 -2.32 6.18
C LYS A 46 -23.06 -1.74 6.04
N GLY A 47 -23.81 -2.13 5.02
CA GLY A 47 -25.18 -1.69 4.73
C GLY A 47 -25.24 -0.33 4.04
N TYR A 48 -24.67 0.70 4.68
CA TYR A 48 -24.63 2.06 4.11
C TYR A 48 -23.44 2.30 3.19
N TYR A 49 -22.36 1.55 3.37
CA TYR A 49 -21.14 1.66 2.59
C TYR A 49 -20.42 0.31 2.51
N THR A 50 -19.55 0.18 1.51
CA THR A 50 -18.71 -1.01 1.33
C THR A 50 -17.30 -0.70 1.79
N LEU A 51 -16.75 -1.56 2.66
CA LEU A 51 -15.35 -1.49 3.07
C LEU A 51 -14.50 -2.39 2.18
N TYR A 52 -13.50 -1.81 1.53
CA TYR A 52 -12.45 -2.53 0.81
C TYR A 52 -11.19 -2.59 1.65
N PRO A 53 -10.30 -3.58 1.46
CA PRO A 53 -9.03 -3.69 2.20
C PRO A 53 -8.00 -2.69 1.66
N ASN A 54 -8.35 -1.41 1.56
CA ASN A 54 -7.45 -0.37 1.08
C ASN A 54 -6.60 0.19 2.23
N LEU A 55 -5.29 0.35 2.01
CA LEU A 55 -4.37 0.82 3.04
C LEU A 55 -3.47 1.94 2.53
N TYR A 56 -3.34 2.98 3.37
CA TYR A 56 -2.27 3.98 3.27
C TYR A 56 -1.29 3.78 4.44
N VAL A 57 -0.05 3.44 4.12
CA VAL A 57 1.00 3.12 5.09
C VAL A 57 2.22 4.01 4.84
N VAL A 58 2.76 4.62 5.89
CA VAL A 58 3.98 5.43 5.79
C VAL A 58 5.00 4.98 6.82
N LEU A 59 6.12 4.44 6.36
CA LEU A 59 7.26 4.05 7.19
C LEU A 59 8.10 5.28 7.53
N VAL A 60 8.14 5.64 8.82
CA VAL A 60 8.81 6.83 9.34
C VAL A 60 10.04 6.45 10.15
N GLY A 61 11.17 7.11 9.90
CA GLY A 61 12.39 6.90 10.65
C GLY A 61 13.57 7.68 10.08
N ALA A 62 14.67 7.74 10.81
CA ALA A 62 15.87 8.44 10.32
C ALA A 62 16.44 7.76 9.06
N SER A 63 17.05 8.55 8.17
CA SER A 63 17.76 8.01 7.00
C SER A 63 18.89 7.09 7.40
N ALA A 64 19.08 6.03 6.62
CA ALA A 64 20.10 4.98 6.80
C ALA A 64 20.08 4.19 8.13
N ARG A 65 19.32 4.59 9.16
CA ARG A 65 19.32 3.92 10.48
C ARG A 65 18.42 2.70 10.58
N VAL A 66 17.23 2.77 9.98
CA VAL A 66 16.17 1.76 10.13
C VAL A 66 15.79 1.09 8.81
N ARG A 67 16.59 1.30 7.76
CA ARG A 67 16.49 0.61 6.46
C ARG A 67 15.08 0.58 5.82
N ARG A 68 14.27 1.62 6.01
CA ARG A 68 12.90 1.77 5.46
C ARG A 68 12.80 1.41 3.97
N THR A 69 13.68 1.98 3.17
CA THR A 69 13.74 1.74 1.72
C THR A 69 14.05 0.28 1.40
N THR A 70 14.91 -0.37 2.20
CA THR A 70 15.21 -1.80 2.06
C THR A 70 13.97 -2.65 2.29
N ALA A 71 13.20 -2.38 3.35
CA ALA A 71 11.94 -3.08 3.63
C ALA A 71 10.95 -2.99 2.46
N LEU A 72 10.75 -1.78 1.91
CA LEU A 72 9.90 -1.57 0.74
C LEU A 72 10.38 -2.32 -0.49
N ASN A 73 11.68 -2.27 -0.77
CA ASN A 73 12.27 -2.92 -1.95
C ASN A 73 12.17 -4.45 -1.87
N ILE A 74 12.38 -5.03 -0.68
CA ILE A 74 12.23 -6.49 -0.47
C ILE A 74 10.77 -6.91 -0.70
N GLY A 75 9.83 -6.25 -0.02
CA GLY A 75 8.40 -6.57 -0.14
C GLY A 75 7.88 -6.36 -1.56
N TYR A 76 7.99 -5.15 -2.11
CA TYR A 76 7.45 -4.87 -3.44
C TYR A 76 8.26 -5.47 -4.58
N GLY A 77 9.48 -5.94 -4.34
CA GLY A 77 10.19 -6.86 -5.24
C GLY A 77 9.48 -8.21 -5.32
N LEU A 78 9.13 -8.80 -4.18
CA LEU A 78 8.33 -10.03 -4.10
C LEU A 78 6.94 -9.86 -4.73
N PHE A 79 6.26 -8.74 -4.46
CA PHE A 79 4.95 -8.44 -5.03
C PHE A 79 4.96 -8.42 -6.56
N ARG A 80 5.97 -7.78 -7.18
CA ARG A 80 6.10 -7.72 -8.65
C ARG A 80 6.28 -9.09 -9.27
N ASP A 81 7.01 -10.00 -8.60
CA ASP A 81 7.17 -11.37 -9.08
C ASP A 81 5.87 -12.19 -8.95
N ALA A 82 5.10 -11.96 -7.88
CA ALA A 82 3.84 -12.64 -7.67
C ALA A 82 2.75 -12.18 -8.65
N LEU A 83 2.66 -10.86 -8.86
CA LEU A 83 1.56 -10.18 -9.53
C LEU A 83 2.08 -9.11 -10.51
N PRO A 84 2.77 -9.52 -11.61
CA PRO A 84 3.40 -8.59 -12.54
C PRO A 84 2.42 -7.66 -13.26
N ASP A 85 1.16 -8.09 -13.40
CA ASP A 85 0.11 -7.31 -14.06
C ASP A 85 -0.59 -6.30 -13.14
N ARG A 86 -0.24 -6.26 -11.84
CA ARG A 86 -0.81 -5.27 -10.91
C ARG A 86 -0.06 -3.95 -11.06
N LEU A 87 -0.81 -2.88 -11.31
CA LEU A 87 -0.24 -1.54 -11.48
C LEU A 87 0.45 -1.07 -10.20
N ILE A 88 1.75 -0.77 -10.31
CA ILE A 88 2.52 -0.03 -9.31
C ILE A 88 2.93 1.32 -9.89
N VAL A 89 2.69 2.38 -9.15
CA VAL A 89 3.18 3.73 -9.46
C VAL A 89 4.31 4.06 -8.48
N SER A 90 5.55 4.06 -8.95
CA SER A 90 6.73 4.35 -8.11
C SER A 90 7.49 5.61 -8.49
N GLN A 91 7.13 6.23 -9.62
CA GLN A 91 7.74 7.47 -10.09
C GLN A 91 6.91 8.67 -9.66
N LYS A 92 7.56 9.81 -9.47
CA LYS A 92 6.86 11.09 -9.28
C LYS A 92 5.99 11.36 -10.50
N THR A 93 4.72 11.68 -10.25
CA THR A 93 3.74 12.00 -11.29
C THR A 93 2.95 13.24 -10.88
N THR A 94 2.36 13.94 -11.85
CA THR A 94 1.40 15.02 -11.56
C THR A 94 0.02 14.41 -11.24
N PRO A 95 -0.88 15.16 -10.58
CA PRO A 95 -2.27 14.74 -10.37
C PRO A 95 -2.95 14.22 -11.66
N GLU A 96 -2.85 14.97 -12.76
CA GLU A 96 -3.45 14.62 -14.05
C GLU A 96 -2.77 13.40 -14.68
N GLY A 97 -1.45 13.28 -14.52
CA GLY A 97 -0.70 12.12 -14.96
C GLY A 97 -1.15 10.85 -14.23
N LEU A 98 -1.36 10.94 -12.91
CA LEU A 98 -1.86 9.81 -12.11
C LEU A 98 -3.29 9.41 -12.51
N ILE A 99 -4.18 10.39 -12.70
CA ILE A 99 -5.54 10.16 -13.19
C ILE A 99 -5.49 9.44 -14.55
N ASP A 100 -4.65 9.89 -15.47
CA ASP A 100 -4.52 9.27 -16.80
C ASP A 100 -4.04 7.81 -16.71
N ILE A 101 -3.07 7.52 -15.85
CA ILE A 101 -2.60 6.15 -15.59
C ILE A 101 -3.77 5.30 -15.08
N PHE A 102 -4.53 5.77 -14.09
CA PHE A 102 -5.64 5.02 -13.49
C PHE A 102 -6.84 4.85 -14.43
N VAL A 103 -7.10 5.81 -15.31
CA VAL A 103 -8.11 5.68 -16.38
C VAL A 103 -7.71 4.60 -17.37
N LYS A 104 -6.44 4.60 -17.82
CA LYS A 104 -5.92 3.57 -18.74
C LYS A 104 -5.96 2.18 -18.10
N GLU A 105 -5.60 2.08 -16.82
CA GLU A 105 -5.68 0.84 -16.08
C GLU A 105 -7.12 0.33 -15.94
N GLY A 106 -8.07 1.22 -15.64
CA GLY A 106 -9.50 0.85 -15.58
C GLY A 106 -10.04 0.33 -16.91
N ARG A 107 -9.56 0.85 -18.05
CA ARG A 107 -9.92 0.32 -19.38
C ARG A 107 -9.35 -1.08 -19.62
N ARG A 108 -8.20 -1.41 -19.01
CA ARG A 108 -7.53 -2.70 -19.16
C ARG A 108 -8.09 -3.77 -18.22
N SER A 109 -8.33 -3.43 -16.96
CA SER A 109 -8.67 -4.40 -15.90
C SER A 109 -10.07 -4.24 -15.31
N GLY A 110 -10.83 -3.22 -15.71
CA GLY A 110 -12.15 -2.90 -15.15
C GLY A 110 -12.11 -2.22 -13.78
N THR A 111 -10.91 -2.00 -13.23
CA THR A 111 -10.66 -1.31 -11.96
C THR A 111 -9.69 -0.17 -12.19
N SER A 112 -10.14 1.07 -11.97
CA SER A 112 -9.29 2.24 -12.10
C SER A 112 -8.42 2.42 -10.87
N GLY A 113 -7.20 1.86 -10.94
CA GLY A 113 -6.13 2.25 -10.05
C GLY A 113 -5.15 1.14 -9.73
N GLY A 114 -4.40 1.32 -8.65
CA GLY A 114 -3.24 0.50 -8.31
C GLY A 114 -2.62 0.96 -7.00
N THR A 115 -1.37 0.55 -6.79
CA THR A 115 -0.65 0.90 -5.56
C THR A 115 0.48 1.86 -5.84
N ILE A 116 0.49 2.98 -5.14
CA ILE A 116 1.62 3.91 -5.13
C ILE A 116 2.66 3.37 -4.15
N VAL A 117 3.89 3.20 -4.62
CA VAL A 117 5.01 2.70 -3.81
C VAL A 117 6.13 3.73 -3.88
N SER A 118 6.27 4.55 -2.83
CA SER A 118 7.27 5.61 -2.80
C SER A 118 8.36 5.37 -1.76
N THR A 119 9.58 5.12 -2.19
CA THR A 119 10.73 5.00 -1.27
C THR A 119 11.11 6.32 -0.61
N GLU A 120 10.61 7.45 -1.11
CA GLU A 120 10.69 8.75 -0.46
C GLU A 120 9.40 9.54 -0.74
N LEU A 121 8.44 9.47 0.18
CA LEU A 121 7.11 10.03 0.02
C LEU A 121 7.15 11.54 -0.23
N GLY A 122 8.08 12.26 0.39
CA GLY A 122 8.23 13.70 0.18
C GLY A 122 8.58 14.06 -1.26
N VAL A 123 9.30 13.21 -1.98
CA VAL A 123 9.61 13.41 -3.41
C VAL A 123 8.36 13.22 -4.27
N PHE A 124 7.54 12.22 -3.93
CA PHE A 124 6.28 11.93 -4.64
C PHE A 124 5.27 13.06 -4.45
N LEU A 125 5.00 13.46 -3.20
CA LEU A 125 4.08 14.55 -2.89
C LEU A 125 4.60 15.91 -3.38
N GLY A 126 5.93 16.10 -3.37
CA GLY A 126 6.56 17.39 -3.62
C GLY A 126 6.49 18.31 -2.38
N ALA A 127 6.90 19.56 -2.58
CA ALA A 127 6.83 20.58 -1.53
C ALA A 127 5.39 20.84 -1.09
N ALA A 128 5.17 21.17 0.18
CA ALA A 128 3.84 21.43 0.75
C ALA A 128 2.98 22.42 -0.05
N THR A 129 3.60 23.41 -0.71
CA THR A 129 2.90 24.40 -1.56
C THR A 129 2.31 23.82 -2.84
N LYS A 130 2.73 22.61 -3.24
CA LYS A 130 2.33 21.94 -4.49
C LYS A 130 1.64 20.59 -4.25
N SER A 131 1.63 20.09 -3.00
CA SER A 131 1.08 18.78 -2.68
C SER A 131 -0.43 18.78 -2.40
N GLY A 132 -1.08 19.95 -2.33
CA GLY A 132 -2.51 20.07 -2.02
C GLY A 132 -3.42 19.24 -2.94
N ASP A 133 -3.26 19.40 -4.26
CA ASP A 133 -4.12 18.75 -5.25
C ASP A 133 -4.00 17.22 -5.20
N ILE A 134 -2.76 16.71 -5.12
CA ILE A 134 -2.54 15.26 -5.02
C ILE A 134 -3.06 14.71 -3.69
N ILE A 135 -2.91 15.44 -2.58
CA ILE A 135 -3.43 15.04 -1.27
C ILE A 135 -4.96 14.96 -1.29
N GLN A 136 -5.64 15.90 -1.93
CA GLN A 136 -7.10 15.88 -2.07
C GLN A 136 -7.54 14.65 -2.86
N LEU A 137 -6.90 14.36 -4.00
CA LEU A 137 -7.19 13.14 -4.78
C LEU A 137 -6.97 11.87 -3.97
N LEU A 138 -5.84 11.76 -3.27
CA LEU A 138 -5.56 10.59 -2.43
C LEU A 138 -6.58 10.43 -1.30
N THR A 139 -7.06 11.55 -0.73
CA THR A 139 -8.10 11.52 0.30
C THR A 139 -9.42 11.01 -0.25
N ASP A 140 -9.84 11.50 -1.42
CA ASP A 140 -11.08 11.07 -2.08
C ASP A 140 -11.04 9.61 -2.54
N TRP A 141 -9.87 9.14 -2.99
CA TRP A 141 -9.73 7.76 -3.50
C TRP A 141 -9.54 6.71 -2.42
N TYR A 142 -9.25 7.12 -1.17
CA TYR A 142 -9.07 6.18 -0.06
C TYR A 142 -10.32 5.31 0.16
N ASP A 143 -11.50 5.94 0.12
CA ASP A 143 -12.79 5.29 0.33
C ASP A 143 -13.27 4.48 -0.90
N CYS A 144 -12.40 4.31 -1.91
CA CYS A 144 -12.64 3.46 -3.08
C CYS A 144 -13.99 3.77 -3.77
N PRO A 145 -14.19 4.99 -4.31
CA PRO A 145 -15.46 5.35 -4.94
C PRO A 145 -15.74 4.49 -6.18
N ASN A 146 -17.01 4.18 -6.41
CA ASN A 146 -17.43 3.43 -7.61
C ASN A 146 -17.18 4.23 -8.89
N ILE A 147 -17.33 5.55 -8.82
CA ILE A 147 -17.09 6.46 -9.94
C ILE A 147 -16.35 7.69 -9.42
N PHE A 148 -15.28 8.06 -10.10
CA PHE A 148 -14.62 9.35 -9.95
C PHE A 148 -14.56 10.04 -11.31
N THR A 149 -14.89 11.33 -11.36
CA THR A 149 -14.90 12.11 -12.59
C THR A 149 -14.07 13.36 -12.41
N TYR A 150 -13.17 13.61 -13.35
CA TYR A 150 -12.32 14.79 -13.37
C TYR A 150 -12.42 15.48 -14.74
N HIS A 151 -12.46 16.82 -14.72
CA HIS A 151 -12.64 17.63 -15.93
C HIS A 151 -11.41 18.52 -16.14
N THR A 152 -10.84 18.47 -17.34
CA THR A 152 -9.80 19.40 -17.76
C THR A 152 -10.15 20.05 -19.09
N ILE A 153 -9.64 21.25 -19.31
CA ILE A 153 -9.85 21.98 -20.58
C ILE A 153 -9.28 21.18 -21.76
N THR A 154 -8.07 20.62 -21.62
CA THR A 154 -7.36 19.96 -22.72
C THR A 154 -7.77 18.51 -22.94
N ARG A 155 -8.00 17.71 -21.88
CA ARG A 155 -8.33 16.28 -22.01
C ARG A 155 -9.84 15.99 -21.89
N GLY A 156 -10.64 17.02 -21.65
CA GLY A 156 -12.07 16.87 -21.43
C GLY A 156 -12.38 16.09 -20.15
N LYS A 157 -13.46 15.29 -20.21
CA LYS A 157 -13.95 14.50 -19.09
C LYS A 157 -13.20 13.16 -18.98
N GLN A 158 -12.49 12.98 -17.88
CA GLN A 158 -11.87 11.71 -17.49
C GLN A 158 -12.73 11.01 -16.44
N LYS A 159 -13.08 9.74 -16.68
CA LYS A 159 -13.90 8.94 -15.77
C LYS A 159 -13.11 7.71 -15.33
N MET A 160 -13.02 7.51 -14.02
CA MET A 160 -12.50 6.31 -13.38
C MET A 160 -13.67 5.50 -12.80
N THR A 161 -13.58 4.19 -12.89
CA THR A 161 -14.61 3.26 -12.41
C THR A 161 -14.00 2.22 -11.50
N ASN A 162 -14.71 1.82 -10.44
CA ASN A 162 -14.21 0.89 -9.43
C ASN A 162 -12.84 1.37 -8.91
N VAL A 163 -12.80 2.57 -8.33
CA VAL A 163 -11.53 3.21 -7.96
C VAL A 163 -10.86 2.45 -6.82
N TYR A 164 -9.56 2.20 -6.96
CA TYR A 164 -8.72 1.63 -5.92
C TYR A 164 -7.37 2.31 -5.92
N CYS A 165 -6.99 2.94 -4.81
CA CYS A 165 -5.68 3.55 -4.67
C CYS A 165 -5.08 3.09 -3.35
N GLY A 166 -4.12 2.17 -3.41
CA GLY A 166 -3.26 1.84 -2.26
C GLY A 166 -2.06 2.79 -2.21
N LEU A 167 -1.56 3.08 -1.02
CA LEU A 167 -0.36 3.89 -0.83
C LEU A 167 0.55 3.21 0.18
N ILE A 168 1.79 3.01 -0.21
CA ILE A 168 2.85 2.78 0.75
C ILE A 168 4.02 3.68 0.43
N GLY A 169 4.59 4.29 1.45
CA GLY A 169 5.83 5.01 1.28
C GLY A 169 6.71 5.01 2.49
N SER A 170 7.90 5.57 2.35
CA SER A 170 8.78 5.90 3.45
C SER A 170 9.17 7.36 3.44
N THR A 171 9.40 7.94 4.61
CA THR A 171 9.84 9.34 4.76
C THR A 171 10.55 9.54 6.08
N THR A 172 11.39 10.58 6.19
CA THR A 172 11.96 10.97 7.48
C THR A 172 10.97 11.85 8.25
N PRO A 173 11.10 11.96 9.58
CA PRO A 173 10.31 12.91 10.35
C PRO A 173 10.37 14.34 9.79
N ASP A 174 11.57 14.80 9.39
CA ASP A 174 11.77 16.16 8.85
C ASP A 174 11.09 16.33 7.50
N TRP A 175 11.28 15.39 6.56
CA TRP A 175 10.66 15.45 5.23
C TRP A 175 9.15 15.31 5.29
N LEU A 176 8.61 14.53 6.23
CA LEU A 176 7.18 14.44 6.46
C LEU A 176 6.61 15.82 6.84
N LYS A 177 7.31 16.56 7.71
CA LYS A 177 6.91 17.90 8.12
C LYS A 177 6.98 18.92 6.97
N GLU A 178 7.97 18.79 6.09
CA GLU A 178 8.15 19.70 4.94
C GLU A 178 7.21 19.42 3.76
N SER A 179 6.78 18.17 3.58
CA SER A 179 5.94 17.74 2.45
C SER A 179 4.44 17.83 2.71
N LEU A 180 4.02 17.79 3.98
CA LEU A 180 2.62 17.91 4.36
C LEU A 180 2.24 19.36 4.68
N PRO A 181 1.30 19.97 3.94
CA PRO A 181 0.77 21.28 4.30
C PRO A 181 -0.04 21.17 5.60
N PRO A 182 -0.16 22.25 6.38
CA PRO A 182 -0.96 22.24 7.60
C PRO A 182 -2.40 21.79 7.38
N SER A 183 -3.00 22.08 6.23
CA SER A 183 -4.34 21.63 5.86
C SER A 183 -4.47 20.11 5.71
N ALA A 184 -3.38 19.40 5.38
CA ALA A 184 -3.40 17.93 5.33
C ALA A 184 -3.48 17.32 6.73
N ILE A 185 -2.96 18.03 7.74
CA ILE A 185 -3.03 17.65 9.15
C ILE A 185 -4.41 18.02 9.68
N GLY A 186 -5.27 17.02 9.89
CA GLY A 186 -6.65 17.22 10.31
C GLY A 186 -7.65 17.41 9.16
N GLY A 187 -7.19 17.65 7.93
CA GLY A 187 -8.02 17.67 6.71
C GLY A 187 -8.37 16.28 6.16
N GLY A 188 -8.30 15.23 6.97
CA GLY A 188 -8.70 13.87 6.62
C GLY A 188 -7.65 13.01 5.91
N PHE A 189 -6.59 13.59 5.33
CA PHE A 189 -5.54 12.79 4.70
C PHE A 189 -4.72 12.00 5.74
N THR A 190 -4.18 12.69 6.75
CA THR A 190 -3.33 12.03 7.76
C THR A 190 -4.09 11.01 8.62
N SER A 191 -5.41 11.18 8.82
CA SER A 191 -6.24 10.22 9.56
C SER A 191 -6.45 8.90 8.83
N ARG A 192 -6.21 8.86 7.51
CA ARG A 192 -6.29 7.66 6.67
C ARG A 192 -4.97 6.89 6.60
N ILE A 193 -3.89 7.45 7.15
CA ILE A 193 -2.54 6.92 7.06
C ILE A 193 -2.15 6.24 8.36
N VAL A 194 -1.66 5.01 8.25
CA VAL A 194 -0.92 4.35 9.33
C VAL A 194 0.54 4.79 9.27
N PHE A 195 0.93 5.66 10.21
CA PHE A 195 2.33 6.06 10.39
C PHE A 195 3.06 5.02 11.24
N VAL A 196 3.98 4.30 10.62
CA VAL A 196 4.79 3.26 11.28
C VAL A 196 6.13 3.87 11.62
N TYR A 197 6.33 4.27 12.87
CA TYR A 197 7.58 4.91 13.30
C TYR A 197 8.55 3.91 13.93
N GLN A 198 9.81 3.94 13.49
CA GLN A 198 10.91 3.26 14.16
C GLN A 198 12.14 4.17 14.26
N SER A 199 12.78 4.17 15.42
CA SER A 199 14.00 4.95 15.70
C SER A 199 15.28 4.11 15.67
N ARG A 200 15.15 2.78 15.80
CA ARG A 200 16.25 1.82 15.90
C ARG A 200 15.92 0.55 15.12
N THR A 201 16.95 -0.18 14.75
CA THR A 201 16.81 -1.56 14.28
C THR A 201 16.85 -2.53 15.46
N GLU A 202 16.19 -3.67 15.30
CA GLU A 202 16.24 -4.81 16.22
C GLU A 202 17.59 -5.53 16.16
N LYS A 203 18.29 -5.47 15.03
CA LYS A 203 19.55 -6.19 14.79
C LYS A 203 20.42 -5.54 13.73
N LEU A 204 21.74 -5.74 13.87
CA LEU A 204 22.73 -5.31 12.90
C LEU A 204 23.24 -6.53 12.15
N VAL A 205 23.08 -6.52 10.84
CA VAL A 205 23.44 -7.62 9.92
C VAL A 205 24.20 -7.00 8.76
N PRO A 206 25.53 -6.80 8.91
CA PRO A 206 26.33 -6.08 7.90
C PRO A 206 26.36 -6.77 6.54
N PHE A 207 26.27 -8.11 6.54
CA PHE A 207 26.33 -8.95 5.35
C PHE A 207 25.16 -9.94 5.37
N PRO A 208 23.95 -9.51 4.99
CA PRO A 208 22.79 -10.41 4.93
C PRO A 208 23.07 -11.53 3.93
N LYS A 209 22.82 -12.77 4.32
CA LYS A 209 22.95 -13.95 3.47
C LYS A 209 21.58 -14.57 3.27
N VAL A 210 21.24 -14.83 2.01
CA VAL A 210 20.00 -15.55 1.69
C VAL A 210 20.29 -17.05 1.79
N SER A 211 19.68 -17.71 2.77
CA SER A 211 19.76 -19.16 2.92
C SER A 211 18.96 -19.88 1.83
N GLU A 212 19.25 -21.15 1.57
CA GLU A 212 18.42 -21.96 0.67
C GLU A 212 16.97 -22.06 1.16
N GLU A 213 16.78 -22.05 2.48
CA GLU A 213 15.45 -22.01 3.10
C GLU A 213 14.72 -20.72 2.76
N ALA A 214 15.37 -19.56 2.85
CA ALA A 214 14.80 -18.28 2.44
C ALA A 214 14.44 -18.25 0.95
N ILE A 215 15.23 -18.89 0.08
CA ILE A 215 14.91 -19.05 -1.35
C ILE A 215 13.64 -19.88 -1.53
N ARG A 216 13.55 -21.04 -0.85
CA ARG A 216 12.35 -21.90 -0.89
C ARG A 216 11.13 -21.19 -0.35
N LEU A 217 11.27 -20.46 0.77
CA LEU A 217 10.20 -19.71 1.40
C LEU A 217 9.69 -18.58 0.50
N ARG A 218 10.60 -17.86 -0.16
CA ARG A 218 10.25 -16.84 -1.15
C ARG A 218 9.39 -17.40 -2.28
N ALA A 219 9.75 -18.57 -2.82
CA ALA A 219 8.97 -19.20 -3.89
C ALA A 219 7.52 -19.50 -3.44
N LYS A 220 7.34 -20.01 -2.22
CA LYS A 220 6.02 -20.23 -1.61
C LYS A 220 5.26 -18.94 -1.39
N LEU A 221 5.93 -17.90 -0.87
CA LEU A 221 5.32 -16.57 -0.66
C LEU A 221 4.81 -15.96 -1.97
N VAL A 222 5.58 -16.08 -3.06
CA VAL A 222 5.18 -15.63 -4.41
C VAL A 222 3.99 -16.43 -4.92
N SER A 223 4.04 -17.77 -4.81
CA SER A 223 2.96 -18.69 -5.18
C SER A 223 1.66 -18.33 -4.45
N ASP A 224 1.71 -18.21 -3.12
CA ASP A 224 0.54 -17.92 -2.30
C ASP A 224 0.02 -16.49 -2.46
N LEU A 225 0.89 -15.49 -2.63
CA LEU A 225 0.43 -14.11 -2.87
C LEU A 225 -0.31 -14.00 -4.20
N ARG A 226 0.08 -14.78 -5.21
CA ARG A 226 -0.67 -14.91 -6.46
C ARG A 226 -2.05 -15.51 -6.23
N GLN A 227 -2.15 -16.56 -5.40
CA GLN A 227 -3.45 -17.16 -5.03
C GLN A 227 -4.33 -16.21 -4.21
N ILE A 228 -3.75 -15.47 -3.24
CA ILE A 228 -4.43 -14.40 -2.50
C ILE A 228 -4.96 -13.36 -3.49
N GLY A 229 -4.15 -13.02 -4.49
CA GLY A 229 -4.51 -12.19 -5.63
C GLY A 229 -5.61 -12.75 -6.53
N GLU A 230 -6.19 -13.92 -6.29
CA GLU A 230 -7.37 -14.40 -7.02
C GLU A 230 -8.62 -14.51 -6.15
N ILE A 231 -8.51 -14.30 -4.83
CA ILE A 231 -9.65 -14.32 -3.92
C ILE A 231 -10.62 -13.20 -4.28
N ARG A 232 -11.92 -13.52 -4.31
CA ARG A 232 -13.01 -12.60 -4.59
C ARG A 232 -14.23 -12.92 -3.71
N GLY A 233 -15.03 -11.90 -3.41
CA GLY A 233 -16.31 -12.04 -2.73
C GLY A 233 -16.43 -11.23 -1.45
N GLU A 234 -17.65 -11.22 -0.93
CA GLU A 234 -18.00 -10.60 0.35
C GLU A 234 -17.41 -11.40 1.51
N TYR A 235 -16.76 -10.69 2.45
CA TYR A 235 -16.37 -11.19 3.75
C TYR A 235 -17.43 -10.81 4.76
N ARG A 236 -17.84 -11.79 5.56
CA ARG A 236 -18.76 -11.58 6.68
C ARG A 236 -17.99 -11.67 7.99
N LEU A 237 -18.25 -10.72 8.87
CA LEU A 237 -17.72 -10.76 10.22
C LEU A 237 -18.39 -11.91 10.97
N THR A 238 -17.59 -12.69 11.69
CA THR A 238 -18.12 -13.64 12.66
C THR A 238 -18.72 -12.89 13.84
N ASP A 239 -19.61 -13.54 14.60
CA ASP A 239 -20.20 -12.94 15.80
C ASP A 239 -19.12 -12.44 16.78
N ALA A 240 -18.07 -13.25 16.99
CA ALA A 240 -16.93 -12.86 17.82
C ALA A 240 -16.19 -11.61 17.31
N ALA A 241 -16.08 -11.42 15.99
CA ALA A 241 -15.44 -10.24 15.41
C ALA A 241 -16.34 -9.00 15.53
N MET A 242 -17.67 -9.16 15.40
CA MET A 242 -18.64 -8.09 15.63
C MET A 242 -18.61 -7.65 17.10
N ASP A 243 -18.71 -8.60 18.03
CA ASP A 243 -18.67 -8.34 19.47
C ASP A 243 -17.38 -7.64 19.91
N TRP A 244 -16.25 -7.98 19.29
CA TRP A 244 -14.99 -7.31 19.56
C TRP A 244 -15.02 -5.86 19.04
N TYR A 245 -15.48 -5.66 17.80
CA TYR A 245 -15.51 -4.35 17.16
C TYR A 245 -16.45 -3.36 17.85
N GLU A 246 -17.59 -3.81 18.37
CA GLU A 246 -18.54 -2.95 19.09
C GLU A 246 -18.03 -2.51 20.47
N ARG A 247 -17.08 -3.25 21.05
CA ARG A 247 -16.48 -2.94 22.36
C ARG A 247 -15.21 -2.11 22.28
N TRP A 248 -14.61 -2.00 21.09
CA TRP A 248 -13.36 -1.28 20.85
C TRP A 248 -13.59 0.23 20.76
#